data_AF-A0A7J9I3Q3-F1
#
_entry.id   AF-A0A7J9I3Q3-F1
#
_cell.length_a   1.000
_cell.length_b   1.000
_cell.length_c   1.000
_cell.angle_alpha   90.00
_cell.angle_beta   90.00
_cell.angle_gamma   90.00
#
_symmetry.space_group_name_H-M   'P 1'
#
loop_
_entity.id
_entity.type
_entity.pdbx_description
1 polymer ?
#
loop_
_entity_poly.entity_id
_entity_poly.type
_entity_poly.pdbx_seq_one_letter_code
_entity_poly.pdbx_strand_id
1 'polypeptide(L)'
;MPYLLDAKVDKHLFRALAQYWNPAYSCFTFVKVDLVPTVEEYTTLLRCPRIQADKAYSRVVNVSTFLKKLISITGMSKQWVAARIKQKGDSKCIPWKSLWDLILAHFNTKKKVDVFALSIYGLVIFPKALGYIDDAVLDLFDRLDKRVMPVSVILAETFRSLSACRRVGGGRFIGCAQLLLAWFHSHF
;
A
#
# COMPACT_ATOMS: atom_id res chain seq x y z
N MET A 1 14.64 -13.99 -7.62
CA MET A 1 14.37 -12.88 -6.68
C MET A 1 13.83 -13.45 -5.37
N PRO A 2 14.37 -13.05 -4.21
CA PRO A 2 13.73 -13.31 -2.91
C PRO A 2 12.34 -12.66 -2.86
N TYR A 3 11.47 -13.11 -1.95
CA TYR A 3 10.14 -12.53 -1.80
C TYR A 3 10.24 -11.05 -1.40
N LEU A 4 9.28 -10.23 -1.84
CA LEU A 4 9.26 -8.79 -1.55
C LEU A 4 9.34 -8.49 -0.04
N LEU A 5 8.77 -9.38 0.79
CA LEU A 5 8.77 -9.26 2.25
C LEU A 5 10.16 -9.50 2.88
N ASP A 6 11.05 -10.21 2.18
CA ASP A 6 12.41 -10.52 2.63
C ASP A 6 13.43 -9.46 2.19
N ALA A 7 13.01 -8.53 1.32
CA ALA A 7 13.88 -7.45 0.84
C ALA A 7 14.19 -6.48 1.97
N LYS A 8 15.45 -6.48 2.43
CA LYS A 8 15.93 -5.54 3.44
C LYS A 8 15.98 -4.13 2.84
N VAL A 9 15.20 -3.22 3.39
CA VAL A 9 15.21 -1.81 2.99
C VAL A 9 16.41 -1.12 3.65
N ASP A 10 17.46 -0.87 2.89
CA ASP A 10 18.54 -0.01 3.32
C ASP A 10 18.07 1.46 3.27
N LYS A 11 17.97 2.06 4.46
CA LYS A 11 17.49 3.43 4.64
C LYS A 11 18.42 4.47 3.98
N HIS A 12 19.73 4.23 3.98
CA HIS A 12 20.71 5.14 3.39
C HIS A 12 20.64 5.09 1.86
N LEU A 13 20.58 3.89 1.29
CA LEU A 13 20.36 3.69 -0.14
C LEU A 13 19.05 4.33 -0.59
N PHE A 14 17.95 4.05 0.10
CA PHE A 14 16.65 4.63 -0.23
C PHE A 14 16.69 6.17 -0.17
N ARG A 15 17.31 6.74 0.86
CA ARG A 15 17.44 8.20 1.00
C ARG A 15 18.27 8.81 -0.13
N ALA A 16 19.33 8.14 -0.57
CA ALA A 16 20.16 8.57 -1.68
C ALA A 16 19.36 8.54 -2.99
N LEU A 17 18.69 7.42 -3.30
CA LEU A 17 17.85 7.25 -4.49
C LEU A 17 16.73 8.29 -4.54
N ALA A 18 16.09 8.57 -3.40
CA ALA A 18 15.05 9.60 -3.32
C ALA A 18 15.55 10.99 -3.72
N GLN A 19 16.85 11.31 -3.58
CA GLN A 19 17.40 12.61 -4.02
C GLN A 19 17.38 12.79 -5.53
N TYR A 20 17.41 11.70 -6.30
CA TYR A 20 17.35 11.74 -7.76
C TYR A 20 15.92 11.89 -8.28
N TRP A 21 14.91 11.79 -7.42
CA TRP A 21 13.53 12.03 -7.83
C TRP A 21 13.32 13.49 -8.23
N ASN A 22 12.82 13.68 -9.45
CA ASN A 22 12.43 14.95 -10.01
C ASN A 22 10.90 15.08 -10.00
N PRO A 23 10.33 15.88 -9.07
CA PRO A 23 8.88 16.03 -8.95
C PRO A 23 8.20 16.73 -10.14
N ALA A 24 8.96 17.42 -11.00
CA ALA A 24 8.42 18.10 -12.16
C ALA A 24 8.10 17.12 -13.31
N TYR A 25 8.94 16.09 -13.47
CA TYR A 25 8.81 15.09 -14.53
C TYR A 25 8.30 13.74 -14.02
N SER A 26 8.18 13.56 -12.70
CA SER A 26 7.78 12.29 -12.06
C SER A 26 8.68 11.11 -12.44
N CYS A 27 9.99 11.35 -12.50
CA CYS A 27 11.02 10.35 -12.81
C CYS A 27 12.26 10.54 -11.92
N PHE A 28 13.16 9.56 -11.93
CA PHE A 28 14.50 9.66 -11.38
C PHE A 28 15.48 10.12 -12.45
N THR A 29 16.12 11.27 -12.25
CA THR A 29 17.05 11.85 -13.23
C THR A 29 18.49 11.59 -12.82
N PHE A 30 19.21 10.83 -13.62
CA PHE A 30 20.62 10.49 -13.47
C PHE A 30 21.45 11.06 -14.61
N VAL A 31 21.78 12.36 -14.55
CA VAL A 31 22.61 13.11 -15.52
C VAL A 31 22.15 12.98 -16.99
N LYS A 32 22.34 11.81 -17.63
CA LYS A 32 21.97 11.50 -19.02
C LYS A 32 20.78 10.54 -19.16
N VAL A 33 20.31 9.93 -18.07
CA VAL A 33 19.26 8.90 -18.11
C VAL A 33 18.15 9.24 -17.12
N ASP A 34 16.91 9.21 -17.60
CA ASP A 34 15.72 9.25 -16.75
C ASP A 34 15.15 7.83 -16.59
N LEU A 35 14.84 7.45 -15.36
CA LEU A 35 14.22 6.17 -15.03
C LEU A 35 12.89 6.40 -14.31
N VAL A 36 11.86 5.66 -14.68
CA VAL A 36 10.54 5.75 -14.06
C VAL A 36 9.93 4.35 -13.97
N PRO A 37 9.44 3.91 -12.81
CA PRO A 37 8.78 2.62 -12.74
C PRO A 37 7.48 2.62 -13.55
N THR A 38 7.27 1.57 -14.32
CA THR A 38 6.09 1.41 -15.19
C THR A 38 5.09 0.41 -14.60
N VAL A 39 3.87 0.42 -15.14
CA VAL A 39 2.85 -0.58 -14.77
C VAL A 39 3.35 -1.98 -15.11
N GLU A 40 3.97 -2.15 -16.27
CA GLU A 40 4.51 -3.40 -16.80
C GLU A 40 5.55 -4.01 -15.85
N GLU A 41 6.51 -3.20 -15.39
CA GLU A 41 7.58 -3.64 -14.50
C GLU A 41 7.02 -4.01 -13.12
N TYR A 42 6.15 -3.18 -12.54
CA TYR A 42 5.55 -3.49 -11.24
C TYR A 42 4.61 -4.71 -11.30
N THR A 43 3.86 -4.87 -12.40
CA THR A 43 3.06 -6.09 -12.67
C THR A 43 3.96 -7.32 -12.66
N THR A 44 5.12 -7.23 -13.32
CA THR A 44 6.11 -8.33 -13.39
C THR A 44 6.70 -8.64 -12.02
N LEU A 45 7.15 -7.62 -11.27
CA LEU A 45 7.72 -7.77 -9.94
C LEU A 45 6.73 -8.37 -8.93
N LEU A 46 5.46 -7.96 -9.01
CA LEU A 46 4.39 -8.45 -8.14
C LEU A 46 3.80 -9.80 -8.60
N ARG A 47 4.23 -10.32 -9.76
CA ARG A 47 3.68 -11.53 -10.39
C ARG A 47 2.15 -11.50 -10.48
N CYS A 48 1.59 -10.33 -10.74
CA CYS A 48 0.16 -10.13 -10.83
C CYS A 48 -0.24 -10.23 -12.31
N PRO A 49 -1.04 -11.23 -12.74
CA PRO A 49 -1.51 -11.28 -14.12
C PRO A 49 -2.36 -10.04 -14.44
N ARG A 50 -2.22 -9.47 -15.64
CA ARG A 50 -3.03 -8.32 -16.08
C ARG A 50 -4.51 -8.69 -16.04
N ILE A 51 -5.22 -8.19 -15.03
CA ILE A 51 -6.68 -8.19 -14.98
C ILE A 51 -7.12 -6.94 -15.72
N GLN A 52 -7.78 -7.11 -16.89
CA GLN A 52 -8.38 -6.08 -17.76
C GLN A 52 -8.08 -4.62 -17.37
N ALA A 53 -7.25 -3.95 -18.17
CA ALA A 53 -6.73 -2.59 -17.98
C ALA A 53 -7.79 -1.45 -17.94
N ASP A 54 -9.08 -1.77 -17.93
CA ASP A 54 -10.14 -0.84 -18.31
C ASP A 54 -10.73 -0.01 -17.15
N LYS A 55 -10.23 -0.19 -15.92
CA LYS A 55 -10.70 0.58 -14.75
C LYS A 55 -9.56 1.14 -13.93
N ALA A 56 -9.17 2.37 -14.26
CA ALA A 56 -8.33 3.19 -13.38
C ALA A 56 -9.03 3.43 -12.03
N TYR A 57 -8.25 3.40 -10.94
CA TYR A 57 -8.77 3.76 -9.62
C TYR A 57 -9.17 5.23 -9.59
N SER A 58 -10.45 5.53 -9.42
CA SER A 58 -10.95 6.89 -9.16
C SER A 58 -11.51 6.94 -7.75
N ARG A 59 -10.94 7.76 -6.85
CA ARG A 59 -11.37 7.92 -5.45
C ARG A 59 -12.77 8.57 -5.36
N VAL A 60 -13.82 7.83 -5.70
CA VAL A 60 -15.21 8.20 -5.38
C VAL A 60 -15.43 8.14 -3.87
N VAL A 61 -16.18 9.09 -3.31
CA VAL A 61 -16.58 9.08 -1.89
C VAL A 61 -17.31 7.77 -1.59
N ASN A 62 -16.70 6.91 -0.77
CA ASN A 62 -17.33 5.66 -0.38
C ASN A 62 -18.46 5.95 0.62
N VAL A 63 -19.67 5.46 0.32
CA VAL A 63 -20.86 5.63 1.17
C VAL A 63 -20.78 4.76 2.43
N SER A 64 -19.96 3.71 2.42
CA SER A 64 -19.80 2.80 3.57
C SER A 64 -18.86 3.40 4.63
N THR A 65 -19.25 3.28 5.90
CA THR A 65 -18.42 3.76 7.02
C THR A 65 -17.27 2.79 7.29
N PHE A 66 -16.14 3.29 7.83
CA PHE A 66 -14.99 2.48 8.25
C PHE A 66 -15.38 1.22 9.05
N LEU A 67 -16.33 1.38 10.00
CA LEU A 67 -16.87 0.30 10.81
C LEU A 67 -17.58 -0.77 9.97
N LYS A 68 -18.43 -0.37 9.01
CA LYS A 68 -19.16 -1.30 8.15
C LYS A 68 -18.22 -2.11 7.25
N LYS A 69 -17.19 -1.46 6.67
CA LYS A 69 -16.18 -2.13 5.86
C LYS A 69 -15.42 -3.18 6.67
N LEU A 70 -14.96 -2.82 7.87
CA LEU A 70 -14.28 -3.77 8.75
C LEU A 70 -15.16 -4.96 9.13
N ILE A 71 -16.43 -4.75 9.47
CA ILE A 71 -17.37 -5.84 9.75
C ILE A 71 -17.48 -6.77 8.53
N SER A 72 -17.63 -6.22 7.33
CA SER A 72 -17.71 -7.00 6.10
C SER A 72 -16.46 -7.84 5.85
N ILE A 73 -15.27 -7.22 5.94
CA ILE A 73 -13.99 -7.89 5.66
C ILE A 73 -13.68 -8.93 6.74
N THR A 74 -13.76 -8.54 8.02
CA THR A 74 -13.38 -9.39 9.15
C THR A 74 -14.41 -10.46 9.50
N GLY A 75 -15.69 -10.26 9.15
CA GLY A 75 -16.78 -11.13 9.59
C GLY A 75 -17.12 -10.99 11.09
N MET A 76 -16.54 -10.00 11.79
CA MET A 76 -16.73 -9.81 13.23
C MET A 76 -17.95 -8.95 13.57
N SER A 77 -18.45 -9.10 14.80
CA SER A 77 -19.58 -8.29 15.26
C SER A 77 -19.24 -6.79 15.34
N LYS A 78 -20.27 -5.95 15.19
CA LYS A 78 -20.13 -4.49 15.31
C LYS A 78 -19.43 -4.06 16.60
N GLN A 79 -19.77 -4.70 17.72
CA GLN A 79 -19.20 -4.40 19.04
C GLN A 79 -17.71 -4.76 19.08
N TRP A 80 -17.33 -5.92 18.56
CA TRP A 80 -15.94 -6.36 18.52
C TRP A 80 -15.06 -5.39 17.73
N VAL A 81 -15.56 -4.95 16.57
CA VAL A 81 -14.85 -4.01 15.70
C VAL A 81 -14.80 -2.63 16.33
N ALA A 82 -15.92 -2.08 16.78
CA ALA A 82 -16.00 -0.74 17.36
C ALA A 82 -15.06 -0.56 18.56
N ALA A 83 -14.91 -1.58 19.40
CA ALA A 83 -14.00 -1.56 20.54
C ALA A 83 -12.51 -1.49 20.17
N ARG A 84 -12.14 -1.81 18.93
CA ARG A 84 -10.75 -1.88 18.44
C ARG A 84 -10.36 -0.73 17.51
N ILE A 85 -11.35 0.02 17.01
CA ILE A 85 -11.09 1.21 16.19
C ILE A 85 -10.43 2.27 17.06
N LYS A 86 -9.36 2.88 16.54
CA LYS A 86 -8.66 4.01 17.15
C LYS A 86 -8.62 5.19 16.20
N GLN A 87 -8.52 6.39 16.75
CA GLN A 87 -8.22 7.61 15.99
C GLN A 87 -6.70 7.82 16.01
N LYS A 88 -6.07 7.98 14.83
CA LYS A 88 -4.66 8.34 14.67
C LYS A 88 -4.55 9.50 13.71
N GLY A 89 -4.24 10.69 14.23
CA GLY A 89 -4.37 11.94 13.48
C GLY A 89 -5.78 12.10 12.94
N ASP A 90 -5.88 12.40 11.65
CA ASP A 90 -7.17 12.65 10.98
C ASP A 90 -7.86 11.37 10.48
N SER A 91 -7.36 10.18 10.84
CA SER A 91 -7.85 8.92 10.29
C SER A 91 -8.26 7.92 11.37
N LYS A 92 -9.40 7.26 11.12
CA LYS A 92 -9.79 6.05 11.85
C LYS A 92 -8.91 4.90 11.39
N CYS A 93 -8.51 4.07 12.34
CA CYS A 93 -7.59 2.97 12.08
C CYS A 93 -7.89 1.77 12.98
N ILE A 94 -7.40 0.60 12.57
CA ILE A 94 -7.40 -0.63 13.36
C ILE A 94 -5.94 -1.08 13.60
N PRO A 95 -5.55 -1.46 14.83
CA PRO A 95 -4.22 -1.97 15.10
C PRO A 95 -3.97 -3.32 14.41
N TRP A 96 -2.79 -3.50 13.82
CA TRP A 96 -2.36 -4.77 13.23
C TRP A 96 -2.47 -5.92 14.22
N LYS A 97 -2.03 -5.72 15.47
CA LYS A 97 -2.10 -6.75 16.51
C LYS A 97 -3.52 -7.32 16.66
N SER A 98 -4.54 -6.47 16.59
CA SER A 98 -5.94 -6.91 16.66
C SER A 98 -6.37 -7.76 15.47
N LEU A 99 -5.85 -7.46 14.27
CA LEU A 99 -6.10 -8.29 13.09
C LEU A 99 -5.26 -9.57 13.09
N TRP A 100 -4.04 -9.52 13.62
CA TRP A 100 -3.19 -10.71 13.77
C TRP A 100 -3.82 -11.74 14.71
N ASP A 101 -4.26 -11.30 15.89
CA ASP A 101 -4.96 -12.15 16.85
C ASP A 101 -6.23 -12.75 16.20
N LEU A 102 -6.92 -11.96 15.37
CA LEU A 102 -8.07 -12.42 14.60
C LEU A 102 -7.68 -13.49 13.57
N ILE A 103 -6.62 -13.29 12.77
CA ILE A 103 -6.17 -14.26 11.75
C ILE A 103 -5.86 -15.62 12.39
N LEU A 104 -5.21 -15.61 13.56
CA LEU A 104 -4.88 -16.83 14.30
C LEU A 104 -6.17 -17.55 14.77
N ALA A 105 -7.10 -16.80 15.36
CA ALA A 105 -8.30 -17.36 15.99
C ALA A 105 -9.49 -17.59 15.04
N HIS A 106 -9.50 -17.02 13.83
CA HIS A 106 -10.66 -17.11 12.93
C HIS A 106 -10.93 -18.57 12.55
N PHE A 107 -12.19 -18.99 12.42
CA PHE A 107 -12.52 -20.34 11.94
C PHE A 107 -12.69 -20.39 10.41
N ASN A 108 -13.22 -19.31 9.82
CA ASN A 108 -13.39 -19.18 8.38
C ASN A 108 -12.07 -18.84 7.66
N THR A 109 -11.56 -19.79 6.86
CA THR A 109 -10.33 -19.64 6.07
C THR A 109 -10.37 -18.48 5.07
N LYS A 110 -11.50 -18.23 4.41
CA LYS A 110 -11.64 -17.12 3.46
C LYS A 110 -11.43 -15.77 4.16
N LYS A 111 -12.06 -15.60 5.33
CA LYS A 111 -11.92 -14.38 6.13
C LYS A 111 -10.49 -14.20 6.65
N LYS A 112 -9.77 -15.28 6.97
CA LYS A 112 -8.33 -15.17 7.29
C LYS A 112 -7.55 -14.58 6.13
N VAL A 113 -7.77 -15.09 4.92
CA VAL A 113 -7.08 -14.61 3.71
C VAL A 113 -7.42 -13.13 3.46
N ASP A 114 -8.69 -12.75 3.55
CA ASP A 114 -9.12 -11.35 3.36
C ASP A 114 -8.44 -10.40 4.38
N VAL A 115 -8.43 -10.76 5.66
CA VAL A 115 -7.82 -9.95 6.73
C VAL A 115 -6.30 -9.91 6.60
N PHE A 116 -5.67 -11.03 6.21
CA PHE A 116 -4.24 -11.08 5.94
C PHE A 116 -3.88 -10.18 4.75
N ALA A 117 -4.62 -10.28 3.64
CA ALA A 117 -4.44 -9.44 2.46
C ALA A 117 -4.62 -7.95 2.80
N LEU A 118 -5.69 -7.59 3.51
CA LEU A 118 -5.91 -6.22 4.00
C LEU A 118 -4.68 -5.68 4.76
N SER A 119 -4.04 -6.56 5.53
CA SER A 119 -2.89 -6.18 6.35
C SER A 119 -1.61 -6.00 5.54
N ILE A 120 -1.40 -6.79 4.48
CA ILE A 120 -0.33 -6.52 3.50
C ILE A 120 -0.56 -5.14 2.85
N TYR A 121 -1.78 -4.86 2.39
CA TYR A 121 -2.09 -3.56 1.79
C TYR A 121 -1.85 -2.40 2.77
N GLY A 122 -2.28 -2.52 4.02
CA GLY A 122 -2.16 -1.40 4.96
C GLY A 122 -0.81 -1.25 5.66
N LEU A 123 -0.01 -2.31 5.78
CA LEU A 123 1.26 -2.27 6.51
C LEU A 123 2.48 -2.24 5.61
N VAL A 124 2.38 -2.83 4.41
CA VAL A 124 3.51 -2.93 3.48
C VAL A 124 3.32 -1.97 2.31
N ILE A 125 2.10 -1.89 1.77
CA ILE A 125 1.87 -1.17 0.51
C ILE A 125 1.51 0.29 0.74
N PHE A 126 0.62 0.60 1.69
CA PHE A 126 0.17 1.96 2.01
C PHE A 126 0.30 2.30 3.51
N PRO A 127 1.49 2.16 4.13
CA PRO A 127 1.65 2.35 5.56
C PRO A 127 1.57 3.83 5.98
N LYS A 128 0.37 4.31 6.32
CA LYS A 128 0.18 5.67 6.84
C LYS A 128 0.61 5.81 8.31
N ALA A 129 0.28 4.84 9.14
CA ALA A 129 0.63 4.81 10.56
C ALA A 129 1.24 3.45 10.92
N LEU A 130 2.40 3.45 11.59
CA LEU A 130 3.15 2.22 11.87
C LEU A 130 2.33 1.25 12.72
N GLY A 131 2.07 0.05 12.18
CA GLY A 131 1.31 -0.99 12.87
C GLY A 131 -0.20 -0.76 12.89
N TYR A 132 -0.72 0.13 12.05
CA TYR A 132 -2.16 0.42 11.93
C TYR A 132 -2.59 0.41 10.48
N ILE A 133 -3.84 0.04 10.26
CA ILE A 133 -4.49 0.05 8.94
C ILE A 133 -5.60 1.09 8.99
N ASP A 134 -5.63 2.01 8.02
CA ASP A 134 -6.53 3.15 8.01
C ASP A 134 -7.71 2.99 7.03
N ASP A 135 -8.62 3.96 7.02
CA ASP A 135 -9.81 3.95 6.17
C ASP A 135 -9.49 4.02 4.66
N ALA A 136 -8.38 4.65 4.27
CA ALA A 136 -8.01 4.74 2.86
C ALA A 136 -7.61 3.37 2.30
N VAL A 137 -6.92 2.55 3.11
CA VAL A 137 -6.60 1.16 2.76
C VAL A 137 -7.86 0.33 2.59
N LEU A 138 -8.86 0.51 3.47
CA LEU A 138 -10.13 -0.21 3.35
C LEU A 138 -10.94 0.20 2.12
N ASP A 139 -10.92 1.48 1.78
CA ASP A 139 -11.52 1.98 0.54
C ASP A 139 -10.90 1.35 -0.70
N LEU A 140 -9.57 1.22 -0.70
CA LEU A 140 -8.86 0.53 -1.77
C LEU A 140 -9.27 -0.95 -1.80
N PHE A 141 -9.26 -1.61 -0.64
CA PHE A 141 -9.52 -3.04 -0.54
C PHE A 141 -10.91 -3.43 -1.06
N ASP A 142 -11.96 -2.68 -0.71
CA ASP A 142 -13.34 -2.87 -1.22
C ASP A 142 -13.43 -2.79 -2.76
N ARG A 143 -12.48 -2.10 -3.40
CA ARG A 143 -12.46 -1.89 -4.85
C ARG A 143 -11.59 -2.89 -5.59
N LEU A 144 -10.68 -3.58 -4.92
CA LEU A 144 -9.96 -4.68 -5.54
C LEU A 144 -10.93 -5.79 -5.97
N ASP A 145 -11.98 -6.03 -5.19
CA ASP A 145 -13.10 -6.91 -5.57
C ASP A 145 -13.83 -6.45 -6.85
N LYS A 146 -13.71 -5.18 -7.22
CA LYS A 146 -14.31 -4.57 -8.42
C LYS A 146 -13.36 -4.55 -9.63
N ARG A 147 -12.31 -5.41 -9.61
CA ARG A 147 -11.28 -5.55 -10.65
C ARG A 147 -10.42 -4.30 -10.88
N VAL A 148 -10.23 -3.45 -9.87
CA VAL A 148 -9.25 -2.38 -9.95
C VAL A 148 -7.85 -2.97 -9.89
N MET A 149 -6.98 -2.62 -10.86
CA MET A 149 -5.60 -3.07 -10.84
C MET A 149 -4.85 -2.45 -9.65
N PRO A 150 -4.35 -3.26 -8.70
CA PRO A 150 -3.63 -2.74 -7.55
C PRO A 150 -2.33 -2.03 -7.96
N VAL A 151 -1.68 -2.49 -9.03
CA VAL A 151 -0.41 -1.97 -9.53
C VAL A 151 -0.45 -0.46 -9.77
N SER A 152 -1.49 0.04 -10.45
CA SER A 152 -1.63 1.47 -10.74
C SER A 152 -1.76 2.31 -9.47
N VAL A 153 -2.43 1.77 -8.44
CA VAL A 153 -2.58 2.47 -7.15
C VAL A 153 -1.26 2.51 -6.38
N ILE A 154 -0.51 1.40 -6.39
CA ILE A 154 0.82 1.31 -5.77
C ILE A 154 1.78 2.30 -6.42
N LEU A 155 1.76 2.37 -7.75
CA LEU A 155 2.61 3.28 -8.51
C LEU A 155 2.25 4.75 -8.24
N ALA A 156 0.95 5.08 -8.28
CA ALA A 156 0.47 6.43 -7.98
C ALA A 156 0.88 6.90 -6.57
N GLU A 157 0.75 6.03 -5.57
CA GLU A 157 1.19 6.35 -4.20
C GLU A 157 2.70 6.48 -4.08
N THR A 158 3.45 5.62 -4.77
CA THR A 158 4.92 5.72 -4.84
C THR A 158 5.35 7.09 -5.36
N PHE A 159 4.77 7.55 -6.48
CA PHE A 159 5.12 8.83 -7.09
C PHE A 159 4.70 10.02 -6.23
N ARG A 160 3.49 9.95 -5.67
CA ARG A 160 2.97 10.96 -4.75
C ARG A 160 3.90 11.09 -3.54
N SER A 161 4.32 9.97 -2.99
CA SER A 161 5.17 9.96 -1.81
C SER A 161 6.61 10.41 -2.10
N LEU A 162 7.21 10.02 -3.22
CA LEU A 162 8.53 10.50 -3.63
C LEU A 162 8.53 12.02 -3.82
N SER A 163 7.47 12.53 -4.47
CA SER A 163 7.28 13.96 -4.67
C SER A 163 7.13 14.72 -3.35
N ALA A 164 6.39 14.16 -2.39
CA ALA A 164 6.27 14.73 -1.04
C ALA A 164 7.61 14.72 -0.29
N CYS A 165 8.37 13.62 -0.35
CA CYS A 165 9.71 13.52 0.24
C CYS A 165 10.65 14.61 -0.27
N ARG A 166 10.62 14.90 -1.57
CA ARG A 166 11.49 15.91 -2.21
C ARG A 166 11.07 17.34 -1.91
N ARG A 167 9.77 17.66 -1.99
CA ARG A 167 9.27 19.02 -1.74
C ARG A 167 9.46 19.48 -0.29
N VAL A 168 9.35 18.57 0.67
CA VAL A 168 9.41 18.91 2.11
C VAL A 168 10.84 18.81 2.67
N GLY A 169 11.84 18.39 1.89
CA GLY A 169 13.24 18.27 2.33
C GLY A 169 13.50 17.22 3.44
N GLY A 170 12.44 16.58 3.95
CA GLY A 170 12.47 15.60 5.04
C GLY A 170 11.16 14.80 5.18
N GLY A 171 10.34 14.76 4.13
CA GLY A 171 9.05 14.04 4.16
C GLY A 171 9.23 12.53 4.34
N ARG A 172 8.29 11.89 5.04
CA ARG A 172 8.26 10.43 5.21
C ARG A 172 7.74 9.77 3.93
N PHE A 173 8.47 8.77 3.43
CA PHE A 173 7.97 7.93 2.35
C PHE A 173 6.84 7.03 2.87
N ILE A 174 5.70 7.06 2.19
CA ILE A 174 4.48 6.29 2.42
C ILE A 174 4.26 5.49 1.14
N GLY A 175 4.62 4.21 1.17
CA GLY A 175 4.56 3.34 0.01
C GLY A 175 5.35 2.05 0.23
N CYS A 176 5.32 1.14 -0.74
CA CYS A 176 6.09 -0.11 -0.67
C CYS A 176 7.57 0.13 -1.03
N ALA A 177 8.38 0.45 -0.03
CA ALA A 177 9.81 0.72 -0.23
C ALA A 177 10.55 -0.51 -0.79
N GLN A 178 10.17 -1.72 -0.37
CA GLN A 178 10.73 -2.96 -0.89
C GLN A 178 10.52 -3.08 -2.40
N LEU A 179 9.32 -2.74 -2.90
CA LEU A 179 9.01 -2.83 -4.33
C LEU A 179 9.81 -1.82 -5.14
N LEU A 180 9.92 -0.59 -4.64
CA LEU A 180 10.72 0.43 -5.32
C LEU A 180 12.20 0.04 -5.36
N LEU A 181 12.75 -0.52 -4.28
CA LEU A 181 14.14 -1.00 -4.26
C LEU A 181 14.34 -2.23 -5.16
N ALA A 182 13.39 -3.17 -5.16
CA ALA A 182 13.41 -4.32 -6.05
C ALA A 182 13.44 -3.89 -7.52
N TRP A 183 12.66 -2.86 -7.87
CA TRP A 183 12.69 -2.23 -9.19
C TRP A 183 14.05 -1.58 -9.48
N PHE A 184 14.62 -0.80 -8.56
CA PHE A 184 15.96 -0.24 -8.76
C PHE A 184 17.02 -1.31 -9.03
N HIS A 185 16.99 -2.41 -8.27
CA HIS A 185 17.90 -3.55 -8.46
C HIS A 185 17.66 -4.33 -9.76
N SER A 186 16.55 -4.13 -10.47
CA SER A 186 16.39 -4.72 -11.81
C SER A 186 16.99 -3.85 -12.93
N HIS A 187 17.41 -2.62 -12.63
CA HIS A 187 17.99 -1.69 -13.60
C HIS A 187 19.47 -1.37 -13.35
N PHE A 188 20.03 -1.81 -12.22
CA PHE A 188 21.44 -1.66 -11.81
C PHE A 188 21.95 -2.94 -11.17
#